data_AF-A0A975K4U3-F1
#
_entry.id   AF-A0A975K4U3-F1
#
_cell.length_a   1.000
_cell.length_b   1.000
_cell.length_c   1.000
_cell.angle_alpha   90.00
_cell.angle_beta   90.00
_cell.angle_gamma   90.00
#
_symmetry.space_group_name_H-M   'P 1'
#
loop_
_entity.id
_entity.type
_entity.pdbx_description
1 polymer ?
#
loop_
_entity_poly.entity_id
_entity_poly.type
_entity_poly.pdbx_seq_one_letter_code
_entity_poly.pdbx_strand_id
1 'polypeptide(L)' 'MDGRIRGMRRLGKSEDDGDDEPDDRDPRRQLAGIASAALHWTPRQFWSSTPAEFWSAVEAWKKMNTAKAD' A
#
# COMPACT_ATOMS: atom_id res chain seq x y z
N MET A 1 48.33 15.29 32.09
CA MET A 1 47.60 14.15 32.66
C MET A 1 46.16 14.62 32.79
N ASP A 2 45.35 14.39 31.76
CA ASP A 2 43.98 14.86 31.72
C ASP A 2 42.99 13.74 32.04
N GLY A 3 42.05 14.11 32.90
CA GLY A 3 41.15 13.25 33.63
C GLY A 3 40.04 12.61 32.80
N ARG A 4 39.59 11.48 33.34
CA ARG A 4 38.60 10.54 32.86
C ARG A 4 37.19 11.13 32.63
N ILE A 5 36.62 10.76 31.48
CA ILE A 5 35.32 10.06 31.29
C ILE A 5 34.10 10.62 32.06
N ARG A 6 33.18 11.29 31.34
CA ARG A 6 31.73 11.16 31.55
C ARG A 6 30.94 11.57 30.31
N GLY A 7 30.38 10.60 29.60
CA GLY A 7 29.54 10.87 28.43
C GLY A 7 29.10 9.62 27.68
N MET A 8 28.62 8.60 28.38
CA MET A 8 27.88 7.52 27.75
C MET A 8 26.63 8.09 27.07
N ARG A 9 26.58 8.03 25.74
CA ARG A 9 25.35 7.80 24.99
C ARG A 9 25.64 6.79 23.88
N ARG A 10 25.35 5.52 24.18
CA ARG A 10 24.85 4.57 23.19
C ARG A 10 23.45 5.03 22.80
N LEU A 11 23.24 5.32 21.53
CA LEU A 11 21.98 5.36 20.77
C LEU A 11 22.36 6.08 19.46
N GLY A 12 22.22 5.56 18.26
CA GLY A 12 21.52 4.41 17.73
C GLY A 12 21.36 4.75 16.26
N LYS A 13 21.83 3.87 15.37
CA LYS A 13 21.44 3.71 13.97
C LYS A 13 20.63 4.89 13.38
N SER A 14 21.33 5.83 12.78
CA SER A 14 20.83 6.77 11.77
C SER A 14 21.54 6.33 10.48
N GLU A 15 20.92 6.10 9.33
CA GLU A 15 19.63 6.53 8.83
C GLU A 15 18.83 5.34 8.28
N ASP A 16 17.54 5.38 8.57
CA ASP A 16 16.50 4.67 7.85
C ASP A 16 16.33 5.38 6.51
N ASP A 17 17.17 5.02 5.52
CA ASP A 17 16.86 5.26 4.10
C ASP A 17 16.18 3.98 3.62
N GLY A 18 14.99 3.75 4.17
CA GLY A 18 14.02 2.85 3.57
C GLY A 18 13.56 3.52 2.29
N ASP A 19 14.33 3.33 1.23
CA ASP A 19 13.84 3.40 -0.13
C ASP A 19 12.69 2.38 -0.19
N ASP A 20 11.47 2.82 0.13
CA ASP A 20 10.22 2.17 -0.25
C ASP A 20 10.17 2.34 -1.77
N GLU A 21 11.12 1.71 -2.46
CA GLU A 21 11.01 1.35 -3.87
C GLU A 21 9.63 0.69 -3.91
N PRO A 22 8.65 1.27 -4.62
CA PRO A 22 7.33 0.69 -4.67
C PRO A 22 7.54 -0.72 -5.18
N ASP A 23 7.37 -1.70 -4.29
CA ASP A 23 7.59 -3.10 -4.62
C ASP A 23 6.49 -3.47 -5.63
N ASP A 24 6.74 -3.15 -6.90
CA ASP A 24 5.88 -3.37 -8.06
C ASP A 24 5.63 -4.87 -8.28
N ARG A 25 6.31 -5.72 -7.49
CA ARG A 25 6.12 -7.17 -7.44
C ARG A 25 5.04 -7.60 -6.47
N ASP A 26 4.48 -6.72 -5.64
CA ASP A 26 3.36 -7.09 -4.77
C ASP A 26 2.04 -7.08 -5.59
N PRO A 27 1.51 -8.26 -5.97
CA PRO A 27 0.30 -8.34 -6.80
C PRO A 27 -0.91 -7.73 -6.09
N ARG A 28 -0.87 -7.65 -4.76
CA ARG A 28 -1.96 -7.10 -3.96
C ARG A 28 -1.95 -5.57 -3.98
N ARG A 29 -0.78 -4.91 -4.08
CA ARG A 29 -0.68 -3.46 -4.35
C ARG A 29 -1.21 -3.11 -5.74
N GLN A 30 -0.92 -3.92 -6.76
CA GLN A 30 -1.48 -3.71 -8.11
C GLN A 30 -3.02 -3.78 -8.10
N LEU A 31 -3.59 -4.77 -7.41
CA LEU A 31 -5.04 -4.88 -7.23
C LEU A 31 -5.64 -3.69 -6.45
N ALA A 32 -4.92 -3.13 -5.47
CA ALA A 32 -5.34 -1.93 -4.76
C ALA A 32 -5.42 -0.71 -5.70
N GLY A 33 -4.49 -0.60 -6.64
CA GLY A 33 -4.52 0.42 -7.70
C GLY A 33 -5.75 0.29 -8.59
N ILE A 34 -6.06 -0.95 -9.01
CA ILE A 34 -7.28 -1.25 -9.80
C ILE A 34 -8.54 -0.93 -8.99
N ALA A 35 -8.60 -1.30 -7.71
CA ALA A 35 -9.72 -0.99 -6.83
C ALA A 35 -9.94 0.53 -6.69
N SER A 36 -8.84 1.27 -6.57
CA SER A 36 -8.89 2.73 -6.47
C SER A 36 -9.37 3.38 -7.77
N ALA A 37 -8.88 2.91 -8.93
CA ALA A 37 -9.20 3.51 -10.23
C ALA A 37 -10.60 3.12 -10.74
N ALA A 38 -10.97 1.84 -10.62
CA ALA A 38 -12.24 1.34 -11.15
C ALA A 38 -13.40 1.51 -10.16
N LEU A 39 -13.16 1.22 -8.87
CA LEU A 39 -14.22 1.17 -7.86
C LEU A 39 -14.24 2.40 -6.94
N HIS A 40 -13.28 3.32 -7.11
CA HIS A 40 -13.07 4.46 -6.19
C HIS A 40 -12.92 4.04 -4.73
N TRP A 41 -12.39 2.84 -4.50
CA TRP A 41 -12.17 2.35 -3.16
C TRP A 41 -10.99 3.05 -2.51
N THR A 42 -11.16 3.38 -1.23
CA THR A 42 -10.05 3.80 -0.39
C THR A 42 -9.14 2.61 -0.08
N PRO A 43 -7.85 2.82 0.24
CA PRO A 43 -6.96 1.73 0.65
C PRO A 43 -7.54 0.90 1.79
N ARG A 44 -8.18 1.56 2.78
CA ARG A 44 -8.83 0.89 3.91
C ARG A 44 -9.90 -0.10 3.47
N GLN A 45 -10.76 0.31 2.52
CA GLN A 45 -11.82 -0.57 2.00
C GLN A 45 -11.19 -1.80 1.34
N PHE A 46 -10.24 -1.62 0.43
CA PHE A 46 -9.55 -2.71 -0.26
C PHE A 46 -8.88 -3.70 0.71
N TRP A 47 -8.15 -3.21 1.73
CA TRP A 47 -7.47 -4.08 2.69
C TRP A 47 -8.42 -4.80 3.65
N SER A 48 -9.60 -4.23 3.89
CA SER A 48 -10.65 -4.85 4.72
C SER A 48 -11.56 -5.81 3.97
N SER A 49 -11.58 -5.75 2.63
CA SER A 49 -12.46 -6.57 1.81
C SER A 49 -11.94 -7.99 1.63
N THR A 50 -12.88 -8.92 1.55
CA THR A 50 -12.59 -10.28 1.11
C THR A 50 -12.36 -10.35 -0.40
N PRO A 51 -11.64 -11.36 -0.92
CA PRO A 51 -11.48 -11.55 -2.36
C PRO A 51 -12.81 -11.65 -3.12
N ALA A 52 -13.83 -12.26 -2.50
CA ALA A 52 -15.17 -12.40 -3.11
C ALA A 52 -15.86 -11.04 -3.29
N GLU A 53 -15.81 -10.18 -2.29
CA GLU A 53 -16.36 -8.82 -2.36
C GLU A 53 -15.65 -7.97 -3.42
N PHE A 54 -14.31 -8.07 -3.48
CA PHE A 54 -13.53 -7.39 -4.50
C PHE A 54 -13.96 -7.80 -5.92
N TRP A 55 -13.99 -9.10 -6.22
CA TRP A 55 -14.36 -9.57 -7.56
C TRP A 55 -15.82 -9.27 -7.91
N SER A 56 -16.74 -9.36 -6.94
CA SER A 56 -18.14 -8.98 -7.15
C SER A 56 -18.29 -7.51 -7.55
N ALA A 57 -17.55 -6.61 -6.88
CA ALA A 57 -17.55 -5.19 -7.21
C ALA A 57 -16.93 -4.91 -8.60
N VAL A 58 -15.84 -5.61 -8.95
CA VAL A 58 -15.23 -5.52 -10.29
C VAL A 58 -16.22 -5.97 -11.38
N GLU A 59 -16.95 -7.07 -11.18
CA GLU A 59 -17.95 -7.53 -12.13
C GLU A 59 -19.11 -6.54 -12.27
N ALA A 60 -19.58 -5.94 -11.17
CA ALA A 60 -20.61 -4.91 -11.20
C ALA A 60 -20.14 -3.68 -12.00
N TRP A 61 -18.91 -3.22 -11.77
CA TRP A 61 -18.31 -2.12 -12.53
C TRP A 61 -18.19 -2.44 -14.02
N LYS A 62 -17.77 -3.66 -14.37
CA LYS A 62 -17.69 -4.11 -15.77
C LYS A 62 -19.07 -4.06 -16.43
N LYS A 63 -20.11 -4.58 -15.80
CA LYS A 63 -21.48 -4.54 -16.35
C LYS A 63 -21.96 -3.12 -16.62
N MET A 64 -21.67 -2.19 -15.71
CA MET A 64 -22.08 -0.78 -15.86
C MET A 64 -21.30 -0.03 -16.96
N ASN A 65 -20.03 -0.37 -17.18
CA ASN A 65 -19.19 0.30 -18.17
C ASN A 65 -19.22 -0.37 -19.56
N THR A 66 -19.47 -1.67 -19.64
CA THR A 66 -19.67 -2.37 -20.92
C THR A 66 -21.04 -2.07 -21.53
N ALA A 67 -22.06 -1.77 -20.72
CA ALA A 67 -23.38 -1.36 -21.21
C ALA A 67 -23.42 0.06 -21.83
N LYS A 68 -22.31 0.80 -21.81
CA LYS A 68 -22.17 2.16 -22.39
C LYS A 68 -21.45 2.18 -23.74
N ALA A 69 -21.13 1.02 -24.32
CA ALA A 69 -20.39 0.91 -25.57
C ALA A 69 -21.29 0.54 -26.78
N ASP A 70 -22.56 0.95 -26.77
CA ASP A 70 -23.50 0.88 -27.90
C ASP A 70 -23.93 2.30 -28.30
#